data_AF-A0A7S2EJK9-F1
#
_entry.id   AF-A0A7S2EJK9-F1
#
_cell.length_a   1.000
_cell.length_b   1.000
_cell.length_c   1.000
_cell.angle_alpha   90.00
_cell.angle_beta   90.00
_cell.angle_gamma   90.00
#
_symmetry.space_group_name_H-M   'P 1'
#
loop_
_entity.id
_entity.type
_entity.pdbx_description
1 polymer ?
#
loop_
_entity_poly.entity_id
_entity_poly.type
_entity_poly.pdbx_seq_one_letter_code
_entity_poly.pdbx_strand_id
1 'polypeptide(L)'
;MDEIGYEDCDYISHENSYQFWFRFDDFHGIPMELPLPCRDPVDHLMSQCNHRGLMLNCEMTEERFIGSIKRCLLFLTEDETNIFVFQKRFSMKLVNPEKRGLKCYHFKKQFTTYLDYISEKLQPKRIVSEYKKREVNAYRNITKECIWKRDELVKKAESYLLENVDYYKFCKRCLGSENDITHAQLQH
;
A
#
# COMPACT_ATOMS: atom_id res chain seq x y z
N MET A 1 -20.99 3.62 -12.93
CA MET A 1 -21.17 4.46 -11.71
C MET A 1 -20.36 5.69 -12.01
N ASP A 2 -21.12 6.66 -12.48
CA ASP A 2 -20.68 7.70 -13.40
C ASP A 2 -19.94 8.79 -12.64
N GLU A 3 -19.11 9.54 -13.35
CA GLU A 3 -18.10 10.50 -12.88
C GLU A 3 -18.63 11.66 -12.00
N ILE A 4 -19.93 11.67 -11.70
CA ILE A 4 -20.63 12.69 -10.93
C ILE A 4 -20.04 12.79 -9.51
N GLY A 5 -19.36 13.91 -9.23
CA GLY A 5 -18.98 14.34 -7.89
C GLY A 5 -17.47 14.41 -7.61
N TYR A 6 -16.61 14.21 -8.61
CA TYR A 6 -15.15 14.36 -8.46
C TYR A 6 -14.60 15.67 -9.04
N GLU A 7 -15.42 16.45 -9.74
CA GLU A 7 -15.04 17.65 -10.49
C GLU A 7 -14.49 18.78 -9.60
N ASP A 8 -14.88 18.81 -8.32
CA ASP A 8 -14.43 19.80 -7.32
C ASP A 8 -13.55 19.17 -6.22
N CYS A 9 -12.97 17.99 -6.45
CA CYS A 9 -12.14 17.30 -5.46
C CYS A 9 -10.64 17.50 -5.70
N ASP A 10 -9.94 18.16 -4.77
CA ASP A 10 -8.47 18.24 -4.78
C ASP A 10 -7.79 16.90 -4.47
N TYR A 11 -8.52 15.98 -3.82
CA TYR A 11 -7.99 14.70 -3.37
C TYR A 11 -9.06 13.63 -3.32
N ILE A 12 -8.76 12.51 -3.96
CA ILE A 12 -9.64 11.34 -4.02
C ILE A 12 -8.91 10.17 -3.38
N SER A 13 -9.52 9.57 -2.36
CA SER A 13 -9.06 8.31 -1.77
C SER A 13 -10.14 7.26 -1.93
N HIS A 14 -9.79 6.14 -2.56
CA HIS A 14 -10.71 5.03 -2.73
C HIS A 14 -9.98 3.69 -2.56
N GLU A 15 -10.60 2.79 -1.81
CA GLU A 15 -10.12 1.42 -1.61
C GLU A 15 -10.59 0.45 -2.72
N ASN A 16 -10.40 0.80 -4.00
CA ASN A 16 -10.85 -0.01 -5.14
C ASN A 16 -9.71 -0.80 -5.82
N SER A 17 -10.05 -1.50 -6.90
CA SER A 17 -9.06 -2.07 -7.81
C SER A 17 -8.24 -0.99 -8.53
N TYR A 18 -7.04 -1.30 -8.99
CA TYR A 18 -6.13 -0.42 -9.73
C TYR A 18 -6.77 0.09 -11.02
N GLN A 19 -7.64 -0.72 -11.63
CA GLN A 19 -8.38 -0.38 -12.85
C GLN A 19 -9.35 0.79 -12.63
N PHE A 20 -9.81 1.00 -11.39
CA PHE A 20 -10.62 2.17 -11.03
C PHE A 20 -9.93 3.48 -11.37
N TRP A 21 -8.59 3.53 -11.28
CA TRP A 21 -7.83 4.74 -11.57
C TRP A 21 -7.68 5.01 -13.08
N PHE A 22 -7.95 4.02 -13.93
CA PHE A 22 -7.81 4.16 -15.38
C PHE A 22 -8.85 5.08 -15.99
N ARG A 23 -10.02 5.23 -15.36
CA ARG A 23 -11.03 6.17 -15.85
C ARG A 23 -10.62 7.64 -15.71
N PHE A 24 -9.60 7.92 -14.90
CA PHE A 24 -9.10 9.28 -14.73
C PHE A 24 -7.97 9.65 -15.68
N ASP A 25 -7.57 8.75 -16.60
CA ASP A 25 -6.45 8.97 -17.51
C ASP A 25 -6.62 10.18 -18.43
N ASP A 26 -7.86 10.55 -18.72
CA ASP A 26 -8.21 11.69 -19.58
C ASP A 26 -9.14 12.68 -18.85
N PHE A 27 -9.18 12.64 -17.50
CA PHE A 27 -10.08 13.45 -16.69
C PHE A 27 -9.75 14.94 -16.80
N HIS A 28 -10.55 15.67 -17.57
CA HIS A 28 -10.41 17.10 -17.85
C HIS A 28 -9.02 17.54 -18.37
N GLY A 29 -8.22 16.61 -18.90
CA GLY A 29 -6.85 16.91 -19.35
C GLY A 29 -5.88 17.29 -18.22
N ILE A 30 -6.23 17.01 -16.96
CA ILE A 30 -5.40 17.31 -15.80
C ILE A 30 -4.54 16.07 -15.49
N PRO A 31 -3.19 16.21 -15.43
CA PRO A 31 -2.33 15.11 -15.02
C PRO A 31 -2.63 14.67 -13.59
N MET A 32 -2.95 13.39 -13.40
CA MET A 32 -3.18 12.81 -12.08
C MET A 32 -1.86 12.38 -11.44
N GLU A 33 -1.67 12.74 -10.18
CA GLU A 33 -0.60 12.20 -9.34
C GLU A 33 -1.18 11.15 -8.38
N LEU A 34 -0.52 9.98 -8.31
CA LEU A 34 -0.93 8.88 -7.46
C LEU A 34 0.16 8.59 -6.41
N PRO A 35 0.10 9.21 -5.21
CA PRO A 35 1.05 8.95 -4.15
C PRO A 35 0.71 7.67 -3.38
N LEU A 36 1.62 6.71 -3.37
CA LEU A 36 1.45 5.44 -2.66
C LEU A 36 2.28 5.36 -1.37
N PRO A 37 1.67 5.03 -0.21
CA PRO A 37 2.42 4.76 1.01
C PRO A 37 3.19 3.46 0.85
N CYS A 38 4.52 3.51 0.88
CA CYS A 38 5.35 2.33 0.90
C CYS A 38 5.62 1.88 2.33
N ARG A 39 5.19 0.64 2.63
CA ARG A 39 5.34 -0.01 3.93
C ARG A 39 6.46 -1.05 3.89
N ASP A 40 7.03 -1.31 5.06
CA ASP A 40 7.93 -2.44 5.26
C ASP A 40 7.21 -3.75 4.88
N PRO A 41 7.78 -4.62 4.03
CA PRO A 41 7.08 -5.79 3.51
C PRO A 41 6.62 -6.76 4.59
N VAL A 42 7.48 -7.05 5.56
CA VAL A 42 7.21 -8.05 6.60
C VAL A 42 6.24 -7.49 7.64
N ASP A 43 6.42 -6.24 8.06
CA ASP A 43 5.46 -5.55 8.93
C ASP A 43 4.07 -5.50 8.30
N HIS A 44 3.99 -5.17 7.01
CA HIS A 44 2.73 -5.11 6.30
C HIS A 44 2.09 -6.50 6.14
N LEU A 45 2.87 -7.54 5.86
CA LEU A 45 2.39 -8.92 5.86
C LEU A 45 1.76 -9.30 7.20
N MET A 46 2.44 -9.02 8.31
CA MET A 46 1.93 -9.35 9.65
C MET A 46 0.69 -8.52 10.01
N SER A 47 0.62 -7.27 9.55
CA SER A 47 -0.60 -6.46 9.62
C SER A 47 -1.77 -7.10 8.87
N GLN A 48 -1.52 -7.71 7.70
CA GLN A 48 -2.55 -8.41 6.92
C GLN A 48 -2.94 -9.75 7.57
N CYS A 49 -1.98 -10.50 8.12
CA CYS A 49 -2.27 -11.69 8.94
C CYS A 49 -3.25 -11.33 10.07
N ASN A 50 -2.93 -10.28 10.83
CA ASN A 50 -3.74 -9.82 11.96
C ASN A 50 -5.15 -9.40 11.54
N HIS A 51 -5.27 -8.63 10.45
CA HIS A 51 -6.57 -8.25 9.89
C HIS A 51 -7.43 -9.47 9.52
N ARG A 52 -6.79 -10.54 9.03
CA ARG A 52 -7.45 -11.81 8.69
C ARG A 52 -7.66 -12.76 9.87
N GLY A 53 -7.20 -12.42 11.07
CA GLY A 53 -7.21 -13.33 12.22
C GLY A 53 -6.33 -14.58 12.02
N LEU A 54 -5.29 -14.48 11.18
CA LEU A 54 -4.37 -15.58 10.88
C LEU A 54 -3.04 -15.39 11.63
N MET A 55 -2.41 -16.50 11.96
CA MET A 55 -1.05 -16.53 12.48
C MET A 55 -0.10 -17.11 11.43
N LEU A 56 1.06 -16.46 11.26
CA LEU A 56 2.12 -16.98 10.40
C LEU A 56 2.73 -18.23 11.02
N ASN A 57 2.97 -19.27 10.23
CA ASN A 57 3.49 -20.53 10.77
C ASN A 57 5.01 -20.57 10.68
N CYS A 58 5.70 -20.32 11.79
CA CYS A 58 7.16 -20.30 11.81
C CYS A 58 7.81 -21.68 11.99
N GLU A 59 7.12 -22.71 12.49
CA GLU A 59 7.74 -23.97 12.92
C GLU A 59 7.66 -25.10 11.88
N MET A 60 7.85 -24.76 10.59
CA MET A 60 7.58 -25.70 9.51
C MET A 60 8.62 -25.70 8.39
N THR A 61 8.45 -26.67 7.48
CA THR A 61 9.13 -26.70 6.19
C THR A 61 8.88 -25.41 5.40
N GLU A 62 9.79 -25.10 4.49
CA GLU A 62 9.71 -23.93 3.61
C GLU A 62 8.37 -23.82 2.88
N GLU A 63 7.90 -24.89 2.28
CA GLU A 63 6.63 -24.92 1.54
C GLU A 63 5.46 -24.44 2.40
N ARG A 64 5.37 -24.94 3.64
CA ARG A 64 4.29 -24.57 4.56
C ARG A 64 4.44 -23.15 5.09
N PHE A 65 5.68 -22.68 5.29
CA PHE A 65 5.94 -21.28 5.62
C PHE A 65 5.43 -20.34 4.52
N ILE A 66 5.80 -20.59 3.26
CA ILE A 66 5.33 -19.82 2.10
C ILE A 66 3.80 -19.93 1.95
N GLY A 67 3.23 -21.12 2.14
CA GLY A 67 1.77 -21.29 2.16
C GLY A 67 1.09 -20.42 3.22
N SER A 68 1.69 -20.25 4.41
CA SER A 68 1.17 -19.34 5.43
C SER A 68 1.28 -17.86 5.05
N ILE A 69 2.36 -17.46 4.35
CA ILE A 69 2.49 -16.11 3.78
C ILE A 69 1.36 -15.84 2.79
N LYS A 70 1.15 -16.75 1.82
CA LYS A 70 0.09 -16.63 0.82
C LYS A 70 -1.30 -16.48 1.46
N ARG A 71 -1.55 -17.21 2.55
CA ARG A 71 -2.80 -17.09 3.33
C ARG A 71 -2.92 -15.78 4.08
N CYS A 72 -1.83 -15.18 4.53
CA CYS A 72 -1.88 -13.87 5.19
C CYS A 72 -2.09 -12.74 4.21
N LEU A 73 -1.45 -12.82 3.03
CA LEU A 73 -1.68 -11.88 1.95
C LEU A 73 -3.17 -11.92 1.66
N LEU A 74 -3.82 -10.79 1.92
CA LEU A 74 -5.19 -10.63 1.48
C LEU A 74 -5.18 -10.99 0.00
N PHE A 75 -6.17 -11.74 -0.46
CA PHE A 75 -6.51 -11.73 -1.87
C PHE A 75 -5.51 -12.30 -2.93
N LEU A 76 -4.59 -13.19 -2.57
CA LEU A 76 -3.75 -13.95 -3.51
C LEU A 76 -4.19 -15.42 -3.70
N THR A 77 -5.38 -15.82 -3.29
CA THR A 77 -5.72 -17.25 -3.26
C THR A 77 -5.93 -17.83 -4.66
N GLU A 78 -5.01 -18.74 -4.99
CA GLU A 78 -5.00 -19.72 -6.08
C GLU A 78 -6.02 -20.84 -5.83
N ASP A 79 -7.32 -20.54 -5.69
CA ASP A 79 -8.33 -21.58 -5.92
C ASP A 79 -8.73 -21.53 -7.39
N GLU A 80 -8.55 -22.65 -8.09
CA GLU A 80 -8.76 -22.87 -9.53
C GLU A 80 -10.18 -22.53 -10.03
N THR A 81 -11.05 -22.00 -9.16
CA THR A 81 -12.40 -21.57 -9.53
C THR A 81 -12.84 -20.20 -9.01
N ASN A 82 -12.07 -19.43 -8.21
CA ASN A 82 -12.50 -18.06 -7.80
C ASN A 82 -11.38 -17.07 -7.35
N ILE A 83 -10.76 -16.45 -8.35
CA ILE A 83 -10.28 -15.05 -8.54
C ILE A 83 -9.81 -14.16 -7.35
N PHE A 84 -8.49 -13.88 -7.39
CA PHE A 84 -7.75 -12.59 -7.32
C PHE A 84 -8.39 -11.37 -6.65
N VAL A 85 -7.76 -10.81 -5.60
CA VAL A 85 -8.09 -9.44 -5.14
C VAL A 85 -6.83 -8.59 -4.69
N PHE A 86 -5.59 -9.11 -4.54
CA PHE A 86 -4.43 -8.26 -4.10
C PHE A 86 -3.75 -7.64 -5.31
N GLN A 87 -3.62 -8.43 -6.39
CA GLN A 87 -3.39 -7.90 -7.73
C GLN A 87 -4.53 -6.99 -8.20
N LYS A 88 -5.69 -6.97 -7.52
CA LYS A 88 -6.73 -5.99 -7.85
C LYS A 88 -6.38 -4.62 -7.32
N ARG A 89 -5.85 -4.40 -6.11
CA ARG A 89 -5.66 -3.01 -5.59
C ARG A 89 -4.44 -2.28 -6.17
N PHE A 90 -3.36 -3.01 -6.45
CA PHE A 90 -2.18 -2.46 -7.12
C PHE A 90 -1.70 -3.42 -8.19
N SER A 91 -1.28 -2.86 -9.33
CA SER A 91 -0.58 -3.58 -10.38
C SER A 91 0.49 -2.66 -10.95
N MET A 92 1.59 -3.24 -11.41
CA MET A 92 2.60 -2.52 -12.20
C MET A 92 2.02 -1.83 -13.44
N LYS A 93 0.82 -2.23 -13.91
CA LYS A 93 0.08 -1.55 -14.99
C LYS A 93 -0.37 -0.12 -14.64
N LEU A 94 -0.39 0.26 -13.35
CA LEU A 94 -0.61 1.66 -12.96
C LEU A 94 0.57 2.57 -13.32
N VAL A 95 1.77 2.00 -13.47
CA VAL A 95 2.97 2.75 -13.83
C VAL A 95 2.86 3.15 -15.30
N ASN A 96 2.29 4.32 -15.55
CA ASN A 96 2.25 4.95 -16.87
C ASN A 96 2.77 6.39 -16.73
N PRO A 97 4.04 6.66 -17.07
CA PRO A 97 4.65 7.97 -16.85
C PRO A 97 4.01 9.09 -17.69
N GLU A 98 3.33 8.77 -18.79
CA GLU A 98 2.72 9.78 -19.67
C GLU A 98 1.36 10.28 -19.17
N LYS A 99 0.63 9.44 -18.42
CA LYS A 99 -0.74 9.77 -17.95
C LYS A 99 -0.86 9.84 -16.43
N ARG A 100 0.05 9.20 -15.69
CA ARG A 100 -0.01 9.03 -14.23
C ARG A 100 1.34 9.29 -13.60
N GLY A 101 1.43 10.36 -12.81
CA GLY A 101 2.56 10.62 -11.92
C GLY A 101 2.52 9.68 -10.71
N LEU A 102 2.83 8.40 -10.89
CA LEU A 102 2.88 7.46 -9.77
C LEU A 102 4.09 7.79 -8.88
N LYS A 103 3.80 8.25 -7.66
CA LYS A 103 4.79 8.62 -6.65
C LYS A 103 4.71 7.64 -5.48
N CYS A 104 5.73 7.62 -4.65
CA CYS A 104 5.72 6.91 -3.38
C CYS A 104 6.19 7.79 -2.24
N TYR A 105 5.95 7.31 -1.03
CA TYR A 105 6.53 7.89 0.18
C TYR A 105 6.75 6.81 1.22
N HIS A 106 7.71 7.03 2.12
CA HIS A 106 7.90 6.13 3.25
C HIS A 106 6.72 6.27 4.24
N PHE A 107 5.96 5.20 4.50
CA PHE A 107 4.74 5.25 5.34
C PHE A 107 4.97 5.86 6.73
N LYS A 108 6.13 5.61 7.36
CA LYS A 108 6.48 6.25 8.66
C LYS A 108 6.54 7.78 8.62
N LYS A 109 6.64 8.40 7.43
CA LYS A 109 6.62 9.84 7.20
C LYS A 109 5.25 10.36 6.72
N GLN A 110 4.20 9.52 6.81
CA GLN A 110 2.85 9.88 6.36
C GLN A 110 2.36 11.15 7.06
N PHE A 111 2.52 11.24 8.38
CA PHE A 111 2.03 12.36 9.20
C PHE A 111 3.04 13.48 9.40
N THR A 112 4.12 13.48 8.61
CA THR A 112 5.12 14.55 8.59
C THR A 112 5.31 15.01 7.16
N THR A 113 6.39 14.60 6.49
CA THR A 113 6.77 15.02 5.14
C THR A 113 5.65 14.86 4.11
N TYR A 114 4.91 13.74 4.14
CA TYR A 114 3.83 13.55 3.18
C TYR A 114 2.63 14.45 3.45
N LEU A 115 2.30 14.71 4.73
CA LEU A 115 1.26 15.66 5.07
C LEU A 115 1.66 17.09 4.68
N ASP A 116 2.91 17.48 4.88
CA ASP A 116 3.41 18.79 4.44
C ASP A 116 3.27 18.91 2.91
N TYR A 117 3.75 17.89 2.18
CA TYR A 117 3.65 17.82 0.73
C TYR A 117 2.21 17.92 0.20
N ILE A 118 1.26 17.20 0.81
CA ILE A 118 -0.13 17.24 0.36
C ILE A 118 -0.83 18.53 0.80
N SER A 119 -0.42 19.14 1.92
CA SER A 119 -1.04 20.37 2.44
C SER A 119 -0.90 21.56 1.50
N GLU A 120 0.17 21.61 0.70
CA GLU A 120 0.37 22.63 -0.33
C GLU A 120 -0.63 22.50 -1.49
N LYS A 121 -1.23 21.31 -1.66
CA LYS A 121 -2.18 21.00 -2.73
C LYS A 121 -3.64 21.08 -2.28
N LEU A 122 -3.92 20.82 -1.00
CA LEU A 122 -5.29 20.75 -0.48
C LEU A 122 -5.83 22.13 -0.12
N GLN A 123 -7.07 22.41 -0.51
CA GLN A 123 -7.78 23.57 0.03
C GLN A 123 -8.26 23.33 1.48
N PRO A 124 -8.31 24.38 2.32
CA PRO A 124 -8.90 24.28 3.65
C PRO A 124 -10.34 23.77 3.60
N LYS A 125 -10.70 22.91 4.56
CA LYS A 125 -12.08 22.42 4.67
C LYS A 125 -13.04 23.58 4.94
N ARG A 126 -14.09 23.69 4.13
CA ARG A 126 -15.19 24.65 4.34
C ARG A 126 -15.93 24.43 5.67
N ILE A 127 -15.96 23.19 6.16
CA ILE A 127 -16.60 22.81 7.42
C ILE A 127 -15.55 22.20 8.34
N VAL A 128 -15.28 22.87 9.45
CA VAL A 128 -14.38 22.36 10.50
C VAL A 128 -15.20 21.50 11.45
N SER A 129 -14.83 20.22 11.58
CA SER A 129 -15.45 19.29 12.51
C SER A 129 -14.41 18.76 13.49
N GLU A 130 -14.86 18.37 14.67
CA GLU A 130 -14.01 17.73 15.67
C GLU A 130 -13.52 16.37 15.15
N TYR A 131 -12.22 16.11 15.30
CA TYR A 131 -11.62 14.84 14.92
C TYR A 131 -12.15 13.70 15.81
N LYS A 132 -12.72 12.67 15.18
CA LYS A 132 -13.11 11.43 15.87
C LYS A 132 -12.21 10.29 15.42
N LYS A 133 -11.37 9.80 16.34
CA LYS A 133 -10.52 8.62 16.10
C LYS A 133 -11.40 7.39 15.83
N ARG A 134 -11.15 6.71 14.72
CA ARG A 134 -11.78 5.42 14.38
C ARG A 134 -10.69 4.38 14.18
N GLU A 135 -10.58 3.45 15.11
CA GLU A 135 -9.71 2.28 14.93
C GLU A 135 -10.46 1.22 14.14
N VAL A 136 -9.84 0.71 13.07
CA VAL A 136 -10.48 -0.22 12.13
C VAL A 136 -9.96 -1.66 12.25
N ASN A 137 -8.85 -1.87 12.96
CA ASN A 137 -8.22 -3.18 13.12
C ASN A 137 -8.00 -3.52 14.60
N ALA A 138 -8.08 -4.81 14.93
CA ALA A 138 -7.72 -5.31 16.25
C ALA A 138 -6.25 -5.01 16.57
N TYR A 139 -5.96 -4.77 17.85
CA TYR A 139 -4.62 -4.47 18.33
C TYR A 139 -3.64 -5.60 18.01
N ARG A 140 -2.56 -5.28 17.30
CA ARG A 140 -1.51 -6.22 16.92
C ARG A 140 -0.47 -6.32 18.03
N ASN A 141 -0.20 -7.54 18.49
CA ASN A 141 0.83 -7.79 19.49
C ASN A 141 2.12 -8.34 18.87
N ILE A 142 3.02 -7.43 18.52
CA ILE A 142 4.30 -7.72 17.85
C ILE A 142 5.14 -8.73 18.67
N THR A 143 5.13 -8.63 20.00
CA THR A 143 5.95 -9.51 20.86
C THR A 143 5.53 -10.99 20.82
N LYS A 144 4.30 -11.27 20.38
CA LYS A 144 3.75 -12.63 20.23
C LYS A 144 3.95 -13.21 18.83
N GLU A 145 4.38 -12.41 17.87
CA GLU A 145 4.59 -12.87 16.50
C GLU A 145 5.93 -13.60 16.38
N CYS A 146 5.88 -14.87 15.96
CA CYS A 146 7.04 -15.76 15.96
C CYS A 146 8.15 -15.32 14.98
N ILE A 147 7.80 -14.61 13.91
CA ILE A 147 8.74 -14.27 12.84
C ILE A 147 9.86 -13.34 13.33
N TRP A 148 9.57 -12.44 14.27
CA TRP A 148 10.56 -11.45 14.76
C TRP A 148 11.69 -12.05 15.58
N LYS A 149 11.56 -13.32 16.00
CA LYS A 149 12.60 -14.04 16.72
C LYS A 149 13.50 -14.85 15.77
N ARG A 150 13.24 -14.79 14.47
CA ARG A 150 13.80 -15.69 13.46
C ARG A 150 14.19 -14.91 12.20
N ASP A 151 15.36 -14.30 12.22
CA ASP A 151 15.88 -13.45 11.15
C ASP A 151 15.89 -14.14 9.78
N GLU A 152 16.13 -15.45 9.75
CA GLU A 152 16.10 -16.25 8.52
C GLU A 152 14.69 -16.29 7.91
N LEU A 153 13.64 -16.32 8.73
CA LEU A 153 12.26 -16.28 8.26
C LEU A 153 11.84 -14.87 7.83
N VAL A 154 12.31 -13.84 8.53
CA VAL A 154 12.11 -12.44 8.12
C VAL A 154 12.66 -12.22 6.73
N LYS A 155 13.93 -12.57 6.50
CA LYS A 155 14.58 -12.45 5.19
C LYS A 155 13.86 -13.26 4.12
N LYS A 156 13.45 -14.48 4.45
CA LYS A 156 12.73 -15.35 3.51
C LYS A 156 11.36 -14.77 3.12
N ALA A 157 10.61 -14.26 4.09
CA ALA A 157 9.35 -13.59 3.82
C ALA A 157 9.57 -12.34 2.96
N GLU A 158 10.54 -11.50 3.31
CA GLU A 158 10.88 -10.30 2.55
C GLU A 158 11.23 -10.63 1.08
N SER A 159 12.14 -11.59 0.86
CA SER A 159 12.51 -12.04 -0.50
C SER A 159 11.29 -12.52 -1.27
N TYR A 160 10.47 -13.39 -0.68
CA TYR A 160 9.26 -13.89 -1.34
C TYR A 160 8.32 -12.74 -1.74
N LEU A 161 8.08 -11.78 -0.83
CA LEU A 161 7.20 -10.65 -1.07
C LEU A 161 7.73 -9.72 -2.17
N LEU A 162 9.04 -9.42 -2.17
CA LEU A 162 9.70 -8.62 -3.21
C LEU A 162 9.69 -9.33 -4.56
N GLU A 163 9.80 -10.65 -4.59
CA GLU A 163 9.82 -11.41 -5.85
C GLU A 163 8.43 -11.66 -6.43
N ASN A 164 7.38 -11.69 -5.60
CA ASN A 164 6.06 -12.18 -6.02
C ASN A 164 4.93 -11.13 -5.94
N VAL A 165 5.15 -9.96 -5.33
CA VAL A 165 4.09 -8.95 -5.14
C VAL A 165 4.49 -7.61 -5.75
N ASP A 166 3.75 -7.19 -6.78
CA ASP A 166 3.98 -5.96 -7.54
C ASP A 166 4.14 -4.70 -6.68
N TYR A 167 3.32 -4.55 -5.65
CA TYR A 167 3.36 -3.39 -4.75
C TYR A 167 4.72 -3.26 -4.06
N TYR A 168 5.29 -4.35 -3.53
CA TYR A 168 6.60 -4.31 -2.89
C TYR A 168 7.73 -4.11 -3.92
N LYS A 169 7.61 -4.67 -5.13
CA LYS A 169 8.54 -4.39 -6.24
C LYS A 169 8.57 -2.93 -6.65
N PHE A 170 7.40 -2.30 -6.72
CA PHE A 170 7.27 -0.88 -6.99
C PHE A 170 7.92 -0.07 -5.86
N CYS A 171 7.52 -0.32 -4.62
CA CYS A 171 8.03 0.41 -3.47
C CYS A 171 9.55 0.31 -3.31
N LYS A 172 10.14 -0.87 -3.53
CA LYS A 172 11.59 -1.06 -3.46
C LYS A 172 12.36 -0.23 -4.48
N ARG A 173 11.78 -0.01 -5.67
CA ARG A 173 12.40 0.82 -6.73
C ARG A 173 12.10 2.29 -6.57
N CYS A 174 10.92 2.62 -6.05
CA CYS A 174 10.47 4.00 -5.96
C CYS A 174 11.11 4.74 -4.77
N LEU A 175 11.21 4.11 -3.59
CA LEU A 175 11.85 4.74 -2.44
C LEU A 175 13.31 5.08 -2.75
N GLY A 176 13.69 6.33 -2.51
CA GLY A 176 15.02 6.87 -2.87
C GLY A 176 15.18 7.32 -4.32
N SER A 177 14.15 7.20 -5.17
CA SER A 177 14.15 7.75 -6.53
C SER A 177 13.59 9.17 -6.58
N GLU A 178 13.61 9.80 -7.74
CA GLU A 178 12.90 11.07 -8.02
C GLU A 178 11.38 11.02 -7.82
N ASN A 179 10.82 9.80 -7.72
CA ASN A 179 9.40 9.58 -7.46
C ASN A 179 9.09 9.35 -5.97
N ASP A 180 10.10 9.36 -5.10
CA ASP A 180 9.91 9.35 -3.65
C ASP A 180 9.71 10.79 -3.13
N ILE A 181 8.47 11.10 -2.78
CA ILE A 181 8.06 12.39 -2.19
C ILE A 181 8.88 12.70 -0.92
N THR A 182 9.28 11.66 -0.19
CA THR A 182 10.00 11.81 1.08
C THR A 182 11.51 11.85 0.93
N HIS A 183 12.02 11.85 -0.32
CA HIS A 183 13.44 11.94 -0.64
C HIS A 183 14.00 13.35 -0.45
N ALA A 184 13.23 14.38 -0.87
CA ALA A 184 13.71 15.75 -1.04
C ALA A 184 13.92 16.55 0.27
N GLN A 185 13.43 16.08 1.42
CA GLN A 185 13.63 16.78 2.71
C GLN A 185 14.97 16.45 3.41
N LEU A 186 15.93 15.82 2.71
CA LEU A 186 17.29 15.57 3.23
C LEU A 186 18.35 16.56 2.71
N GLN A 187 17.94 17.64 2.03
CA GLN A 187 18.86 18.63 1.44
C GLN A 187 18.61 20.09 1.84
N HIS A 188 17.88 20.34 2.94
CA HIS A 188 17.79 21.67 3.55
C HIS A 188 18.26 21.64 5.00
#